data_AF-A0A972EB09-F1
#
_entry.id   AF-A0A972EB09-F1
#
_cell.length_a   1.000
_cell.length_b   1.000
_cell.length_c   1.000
_cell.angle_alpha   90.00
_cell.angle_beta   90.00
_cell.angle_gamma   90.00
#
_symmetry.space_group_name_H-M   'P 1'
#
loop_
_entity.id
_entity.type
_entity.pdbx_description
1 polymer ?
#
loop_
_entity_poly.entity_id
_entity_poly.type
_entity_poly.pdbx_seq_one_letter_code
_entity_poly.pdbx_strand_id
1 'polypeptide(L)'
;MFCEQCGAPLPEGARFCENCGAPVAAAESPVAAPEPKPQPKPEPQPKPQAQPKPQPEPKPQPKPQPEPRATPSPAPSKPSSKRIVTGSIILVLIILAAIFVIIKL
;
A
#
# COMPACT_ATOMS: atom_id res chain seq x y z
N MET A 1 30.23 -86.92 7.77
CA MET A 1 29.77 -87.30 6.39
C MET A 1 30.58 -88.52 5.92
N PHE A 2 30.11 -89.35 4.99
CA PHE A 2 30.89 -90.48 4.45
C PHE A 2 31.38 -90.14 3.04
N CYS A 3 32.52 -90.71 2.63
CA CYS A 3 33.05 -90.53 1.29
C CYS A 3 32.16 -91.22 0.26
N GLU A 4 31.66 -90.48 -0.72
CA GLU A 4 30.79 -91.04 -1.77
C GLU A 4 31.52 -92.01 -2.70
N GLN A 5 32.86 -91.99 -2.71
CA GLN A 5 33.68 -92.84 -3.55
C GLN A 5 34.07 -94.18 -2.89
N CYS A 6 34.19 -94.24 -1.56
CA CYS A 6 34.63 -95.47 -0.87
C CYS A 6 33.87 -95.82 0.41
N GLY A 7 32.93 -94.99 0.85
CA GLY A 7 32.13 -95.21 2.05
C GLY A 7 32.84 -94.96 3.39
N ALA A 8 34.13 -94.59 3.39
CA ALA A 8 34.85 -94.29 4.62
C ALA A 8 34.31 -93.01 5.31
N PRO A 9 34.30 -92.93 6.65
CA PRO A 9 33.89 -91.72 7.36
C PRO A 9 34.86 -90.57 7.07
N LEU A 10 34.32 -89.40 6.77
CA LEU A 10 35.07 -88.17 6.52
C LEU A 10 34.98 -87.23 7.73
N PRO A 11 36.11 -86.70 8.21
CA PRO A 11 36.11 -85.69 9.27
C PRO A 11 35.53 -84.37 8.78
N GLU A 12 35.02 -83.55 9.70
CA GLU A 12 34.44 -82.25 9.36
C GLU A 12 35.49 -81.31 8.78
N GLY A 13 35.19 -80.72 7.63
CA GLY A 13 36.14 -79.85 6.91
C GLY A 13 37.25 -80.59 6.15
N ALA A 14 37.21 -81.92 6.04
CA ALA A 14 38.12 -82.67 5.17
C ALA A 14 38.01 -82.17 3.73
N ARG A 15 39.15 -81.88 3.09
CA ARG A 15 39.21 -81.49 1.66
C ARG A 15 39.37 -82.69 0.73
N PHE A 16 39.83 -83.82 1.27
CA PHE A 16 40.03 -85.09 0.58
C PHE A 16 39.78 -86.26 1.54
N CYS A 17 39.44 -87.43 1.01
CA CYS A 17 39.29 -88.67 1.76
C CYS A 17 40.68 -89.26 2.06
N GLU A 18 40.99 -89.49 3.33
CA GLU A 18 42.27 -90.08 3.74
C GLU A 18 42.41 -91.55 3.30
N ASN A 19 41.30 -92.23 3.01
CA ASN A 19 41.30 -93.65 2.65
C ASN A 19 41.43 -93.90 1.14
N CYS A 20 40.80 -93.09 0.28
CA CYS A 20 40.83 -93.28 -1.17
C CYS A 20 41.38 -92.08 -1.96
N GLY A 21 41.69 -90.97 -1.30
CA GLY A 21 42.22 -89.75 -1.93
C GLY A 21 41.19 -88.89 -2.67
N ALA A 22 39.92 -89.29 -2.73
CA ALA A 22 38.89 -88.53 -3.44
C ALA A 22 38.67 -87.15 -2.82
N PRO A 23 38.54 -86.07 -3.62
CA PRO A 23 38.28 -84.74 -3.09
C PRO A 23 36.87 -84.68 -2.48
N VAL A 24 36.76 -84.01 -1.35
CA VAL A 24 35.47 -83.74 -0.70
C VAL A 24 35.07 -82.34 -1.13
N ALA A 25 33.98 -82.24 -1.87
CA ALA A 25 33.43 -80.94 -2.27
C ALA A 25 33.14 -80.14 -1.00
N ALA A 26 33.88 -79.07 -0.78
CA ALA A 26 33.71 -78.18 0.35
C ALA A 26 32.29 -77.63 0.28
N ALA A 27 31.44 -78.00 1.25
CA ALA A 27 30.12 -77.43 1.40
C ALA A 27 30.26 -75.90 1.42
N GLU A 28 29.58 -75.26 0.48
CA GLU A 28 29.69 -73.83 0.20
C GLU A 28 29.41 -73.03 1.47
N SER A 29 30.33 -72.11 1.80
CA SER A 29 30.15 -71.19 2.92
C SER A 29 28.92 -70.29 2.67
N PRO A 30 28.08 -70.02 3.68
CA PRO A 30 26.93 -69.15 3.49
C PRO A 30 27.39 -67.73 3.17
N VAL A 31 27.00 -67.23 1.99
CA VAL A 31 27.26 -65.86 1.54
C VAL A 31 26.53 -64.89 2.46
N ALA A 32 27.25 -63.94 3.04
CA ALA A 32 26.69 -62.90 3.89
C ALA A 32 25.67 -62.04 3.11
N ALA A 33 24.51 -61.78 3.73
CA ALA A 33 23.48 -60.92 3.15
C ALA A 33 23.94 -59.46 3.05
N PRO A 34 23.54 -58.71 2.02
CA PRO A 34 23.95 -57.31 1.84
C PRO A 34 23.32 -56.39 2.90
N GLU A 35 24.10 -55.44 3.42
CA GLU A 35 23.64 -54.45 4.41
C GLU A 35 22.61 -53.45 3.82
N PRO A 36 21.67 -52.94 4.64
CA PRO A 36 20.70 -51.95 4.19
C PRO A 36 21.34 -50.58 3.91
N LYS A 37 20.92 -49.93 2.83
CA LYS A 37 21.38 -48.59 2.46
C LYS A 37 20.75 -47.49 3.34
N PRO A 38 21.47 -46.38 3.63
CA PRO A 38 20.94 -45.25 4.38
C PRO A 38 19.76 -44.57 3.65
N GLN A 39 18.73 -44.18 4.40
CA GLN A 39 17.61 -43.41 3.86
C GLN A 39 17.94 -41.91 3.73
N PRO A 40 17.36 -41.20 2.74
CA PRO A 40 17.56 -39.77 2.56
C PRO A 40 16.94 -38.95 3.70
N LYS A 41 17.62 -37.86 4.08
CA LYS A 41 17.16 -36.95 5.13
C LYS A 41 16.07 -36.00 4.59
N PRO A 42 15.03 -35.66 5.37
CA PRO A 42 14.00 -34.72 4.95
C PRO A 42 14.55 -33.34 4.60
N GLU A 43 14.02 -32.72 3.54
CA GLU A 43 14.39 -31.37 3.12
C GLU A 43 13.82 -30.28 4.08
N PRO A 44 14.51 -29.13 4.20
CA PRO A 44 14.03 -28.02 5.02
C PRO A 44 12.75 -27.39 4.45
N GLN A 45 11.78 -27.08 5.33
CA GLN A 45 10.58 -26.36 4.92
C GLN A 45 10.85 -24.86 4.63
N PRO A 46 10.11 -24.25 3.69
CA PRO A 46 10.21 -22.82 3.40
C PRO A 46 9.77 -21.97 4.59
N LYS A 47 10.48 -20.86 4.83
CA LYS A 47 10.14 -19.90 5.89
C LYS A 47 8.93 -19.04 5.52
N PRO A 48 8.07 -18.66 6.49
CA PRO A 48 6.96 -17.74 6.25
C PRO A 48 7.46 -16.39 5.72
N GLN A 49 6.82 -15.88 4.65
CA GLN A 49 7.10 -14.54 4.12
C GLN A 49 6.37 -13.48 4.95
N ALA A 50 7.00 -12.32 5.14
CA ALA A 50 6.42 -11.19 5.84
C ALA A 50 5.27 -10.58 5.02
N GLN A 51 4.13 -10.30 5.65
CA GLN A 51 3.03 -9.59 5.00
C GLN A 51 3.34 -8.10 4.79
N PRO A 52 2.78 -7.48 3.73
CA PRO A 52 2.88 -6.04 3.50
C PRO A 52 2.30 -5.23 4.67
N LYS A 53 2.96 -4.14 5.05
CA LYS A 53 2.42 -3.21 6.07
C LYS A 53 1.23 -2.42 5.50
N PRO A 54 0.18 -2.14 6.29
CA PRO A 54 -0.92 -1.27 5.89
C PRO A 54 -0.42 0.13 5.50
N GLN A 55 -0.96 0.67 4.41
CA GLN A 55 -0.61 2.00 3.93
C GLN A 55 -1.38 3.08 4.74
N PRO A 56 -0.78 4.26 5.02
CA PRO A 56 -1.46 5.33 5.76
C PRO A 56 -2.71 5.86 5.02
N GLU A 57 -3.77 6.16 5.77
CA GLU A 57 -5.00 6.72 5.20
C GLU A 57 -4.80 8.16 4.65
N PRO A 58 -5.52 8.55 3.58
CA PRO A 58 -5.48 9.91 3.05
C PRO A 58 -5.99 10.95 4.05
N LYS A 59 -5.35 12.12 4.10
CA LYS A 59 -5.83 13.24 4.93
C LYS A 59 -7.11 13.86 4.34
N PRO A 60 -8.08 14.29 5.18
CA PRO A 60 -9.28 15.00 4.74
C PRO A 60 -8.94 16.31 4.02
N GLN A 61 -9.64 16.61 2.92
CA GLN A 61 -9.49 17.90 2.23
C GLN A 61 -10.24 19.03 2.97
N PRO A 62 -9.74 20.29 2.89
CA PRO A 62 -10.42 21.47 3.42
C PRO A 62 -11.79 21.69 2.75
N LYS A 63 -12.79 22.11 3.52
CA LYS A 63 -14.10 22.49 2.98
C LYS A 63 -14.01 23.81 2.19
N PRO A 64 -14.77 23.97 1.08
CA PRO A 64 -14.87 25.23 0.37
C PRO A 64 -15.38 26.36 1.27
N GLN A 65 -14.72 27.51 1.22
CA GLN A 65 -15.14 28.70 1.97
C GLN A 65 -16.18 29.49 1.15
N PRO A 66 -17.23 30.07 1.78
CA PRO A 66 -18.24 30.85 1.07
C PRO A 66 -17.64 32.09 0.38
N GLU A 67 -18.08 32.38 -0.83
CA GLU A 67 -17.65 33.57 -1.58
C GLU A 67 -18.19 34.88 -0.96
N PRO A 68 -17.44 36.00 -1.02
CA PRO A 68 -17.89 37.30 -0.54
C PRO A 68 -19.10 37.83 -1.32
N ARG A 69 -20.15 38.25 -0.62
CA ARG A 69 -21.31 38.93 -1.23
C ARG A 69 -20.97 40.39 -1.56
N ALA A 70 -21.37 40.83 -2.76
CA ALA A 70 -21.32 42.24 -3.15
C ALA A 70 -22.34 43.08 -2.36
N THR A 71 -21.90 44.24 -1.87
CA THR A 71 -22.76 45.24 -1.22
C THR A 71 -23.52 46.10 -2.25
N PRO A 72 -24.72 46.60 -1.94
CA PRO A 72 -25.51 47.43 -2.86
C PRO A 72 -24.89 48.83 -3.04
N SER A 73 -24.95 49.35 -4.27
CA SER A 73 -24.43 50.65 -4.69
C SER A 73 -25.34 51.82 -4.25
N PRO A 74 -24.81 52.99 -3.83
CA PRO A 74 -25.62 54.12 -3.36
C PRO A 74 -26.38 54.83 -4.51
N ALA A 75 -27.63 55.22 -4.22
CA ALA A 75 -28.53 55.91 -5.14
C ALA A 75 -28.19 57.41 -5.35
N PRO A 76 -28.50 58.01 -6.51
CA PRO A 76 -28.11 59.39 -6.83
C PRO A 76 -28.99 60.45 -6.14
N SER A 77 -28.35 61.50 -5.59
CA SER A 77 -28.97 62.66 -4.92
C SER A 77 -29.35 63.79 -5.91
N LYS A 78 -30.57 64.33 -5.78
CA LYS A 78 -31.14 65.43 -6.61
C LYS A 78 -30.49 66.81 -6.30
N PRO A 79 -30.36 67.72 -7.29
CA PRO A 79 -29.77 69.04 -7.07
C PRO A 79 -30.76 70.10 -6.57
N SER A 80 -30.31 70.95 -5.64
CA SER A 80 -31.05 72.04 -5.01
C SER A 80 -31.15 73.30 -5.88
N SER A 81 -32.35 73.90 -5.93
CA SER A 81 -32.74 75.05 -6.73
C SER A 81 -32.32 76.39 -6.09
N LYS A 82 -31.29 77.04 -6.63
CA LYS A 82 -30.78 78.35 -6.16
C LYS A 82 -30.97 79.46 -7.23
N ARG A 83 -32.21 79.70 -7.67
CA ARG A 83 -32.51 80.71 -8.72
C ARG A 83 -33.61 81.73 -8.38
N ILE A 84 -33.92 81.94 -7.10
CA ILE A 84 -35.04 82.84 -6.70
C ILE A 84 -34.57 84.22 -6.21
N VAL A 85 -33.28 84.40 -5.89
CA VAL A 85 -32.83 85.62 -5.18
C VAL A 85 -32.70 86.87 -6.08
N THR A 86 -32.46 86.72 -7.39
CA THR A 86 -32.14 87.87 -8.25
C THR A 86 -33.37 88.74 -8.59
N GLY A 87 -34.57 88.14 -8.66
CA GLY A 87 -35.80 88.87 -9.00
C GLY A 87 -36.29 89.80 -7.89
N SER A 88 -36.12 89.40 -6.62
CA SER A 88 -36.58 90.18 -5.47
C SER A 88 -35.82 91.49 -5.29
N ILE A 89 -34.52 91.53 -5.63
CA ILE A 89 -33.71 92.75 -5.47
C ILE A 89 -34.17 93.84 -6.45
N ILE A 90 -34.45 93.48 -7.71
CA ILE A 90 -34.89 94.44 -8.73
C ILE A 90 -36.25 95.03 -8.36
N LEU A 91 -37.17 94.21 -7.86
CA LEU A 91 -38.50 94.67 -7.44
C LEU A 91 -38.40 95.69 -6.29
N VAL A 92 -37.55 95.46 -5.30
CA VAL A 92 -37.34 96.38 -4.18
C VAL A 92 -36.77 97.73 -4.65
N LEU A 93 -35.81 97.71 -5.57
CA LEU A 93 -35.21 98.95 -6.11
C LEU A 93 -36.24 99.81 -6.87
N ILE A 94 -37.13 99.18 -7.66
CA ILE A 94 -38.19 99.90 -8.39
C ILE A 94 -39.17 100.56 -7.41
N ILE A 95 -39.56 99.85 -6.35
CA ILE A 95 -40.48 100.38 -5.33
C ILE A 95 -39.86 101.58 -4.61
N LEU A 96 -38.58 101.49 -4.21
CA LEU A 96 -37.89 102.60 -3.54
C LEU A 96 -37.77 103.83 -4.45
N ALA A 97 -37.48 103.65 -5.74
CA ALA A 97 -37.42 104.74 -6.70
C ALA A 97 -38.80 105.43 -6.87
N ALA A 98 -39.87 104.66 -6.97
CA ALA A 98 -41.24 105.20 -7.07
C ALA A 98 -41.62 106.02 -5.83
N ILE A 99 -41.31 105.52 -4.62
CA ILE A 99 -41.56 106.23 -3.36
C ILE A 99 -40.78 107.55 -3.33
N PHE A 100 -39.51 107.54 -3.74
CA PHE A 100 -38.69 108.75 -3.76
C PHE A 100 -39.24 109.84 -4.69
N VAL A 101 -39.74 109.46 -5.87
CA VAL A 101 -40.37 110.39 -6.82
C VAL A 101 -41.64 111.00 -6.20
N ILE A 102 -42.49 110.19 -5.54
CA ILE A 102 -43.72 110.68 -4.90
C ILE A 102 -43.41 111.66 -3.77
N ILE A 103 -42.38 111.43 -2.97
CA ILE A 103 -42.00 112.32 -1.85
C ILE A 103 -41.41 113.67 -2.35
N LYS A 104 -40.83 113.69 -3.55
CA LYS A 104 -40.17 114.86 -4.12
C LYS A 104 -41.01 115.62 -5.15
N LEU A 105 -42.23 115.17 -5.42
CA LEU A 105 -43.24 115.86 -6.23
C LEU A 105 -44.15 116.70 -5.30
#